data_AF-A0A1S8WNS3-F1
#
_entry.id   AF-A0A1S8WNS3-F1
#
_cell.length_a   1.000
_cell.length_b   1.000
_cell.length_c   1.000
_cell.angle_alpha   90.00
_cell.angle_beta   90.00
_cell.angle_gamma   90.00
#
_symmetry.space_group_name_H-M   'P 1'
#
loop_
_entity.id
_entity.type
_entity.pdbx_description
1 polymer ?
#
loop_
_entity_poly.entity_id
_entity_poly.type
_entity_poly.pdbx_seq_one_letter_code
_entity_poly.pdbx_strand_id
1 'polypeptide(L)'
;MFGDSYSGLKEDVRSFIVNFHAHIREQNVLEVENDYHVKFPKLTEQYFGSTRWPSCEVIAQLVDDPMFLLLYNELYYRHLYAHLSTSLSVEDMVQSYLNYCALFNKLIQSEKPVSLTLPNQWLWDIIDEFLYQFQKFSNFRARQKHKPEDEAQLHANPRVWSIHSVLNVLYSLVEKSNINEQLCYYAKQ
;
A
#
# COMPACT_ATOMS: atom_id res chain seq x y z
N MET A 1 3.87 -29.33 2.67
CA MET A 1 4.15 -29.04 4.09
C MET A 1 4.64 -27.61 4.17
N PHE A 2 3.72 -26.65 4.34
CA PHE A 2 4.09 -25.29 4.71
C PHE A 2 4.15 -25.30 6.24
N GLY A 3 5.35 -25.51 6.79
CA GLY A 3 5.56 -25.35 8.23
C GLY A 3 5.23 -23.90 8.62
N ASP A 4 4.72 -23.71 9.84
CA ASP A 4 4.26 -22.43 10.40
C ASP A 4 5.28 -21.30 10.18
N SER A 5 5.21 -20.63 9.03
CA SER A 5 6.16 -19.58 8.65
C SER A 5 6.05 -18.35 9.57
N TYR A 6 4.94 -18.25 10.30
CA TYR A 6 4.70 -17.20 11.28
C TYR A 6 5.32 -17.50 12.66
N SER A 7 5.72 -18.76 12.95
CA SER A 7 6.30 -19.14 14.24
C SER A 7 7.67 -18.48 14.50
N GLY A 8 8.37 -18.07 13.43
CA GLY A 8 9.63 -17.34 13.50
C GLY A 8 9.51 -15.82 13.68
N LEU A 9 8.30 -15.26 13.72
CA LEU A 9 8.12 -13.82 13.93
C LEU A 9 8.47 -13.44 15.37
N LYS A 10 9.18 -12.32 15.52
CA LYS A 10 9.41 -11.71 16.84
C LYS A 10 8.07 -11.30 17.45
N GLU A 11 7.95 -11.49 18.76
CA GLU A 11 6.68 -11.33 19.47
C GLU A 11 6.13 -9.90 19.40
N ASP A 12 7.01 -8.90 19.40
CA ASP A 12 6.64 -7.49 19.24
C ASP A 12 6.11 -7.17 17.84
N VAL A 13 6.68 -7.77 16.79
CA VAL A 13 6.16 -7.66 15.42
C VAL A 13 4.80 -8.34 15.31
N ARG A 14 4.64 -9.55 15.86
CA ARG A 14 3.35 -10.26 15.89
C ARG A 14 2.29 -9.44 16.62
N SER A 15 2.60 -8.97 17.82
CA SER A 15 1.72 -8.15 18.64
C SER A 15 1.33 -6.86 17.93
N PHE A 16 2.29 -6.19 17.27
CA PHE A 16 2.01 -5.01 16.46
C PHE A 16 1.00 -5.29 15.35
N ILE A 17 1.18 -6.35 14.56
CA ILE A 17 0.27 -6.69 13.45
C ILE A 17 -1.16 -6.95 13.95
N VAL A 18 -1.30 -7.75 15.02
CA VAL A 18 -2.62 -8.07 15.59
C VAL A 18 -3.30 -6.83 16.16
N ASN A 19 -2.57 -5.97 16.88
CA ASN A 19 -3.11 -4.74 17.44
C ASN A 19 -3.48 -3.73 16.35
N PHE A 20 -2.61 -3.59 15.34
CA PHE A 20 -2.87 -2.68 14.23
C PHE A 20 -4.12 -3.08 13.44
N HIS A 21 -4.30 -4.38 13.21
CA HIS A 21 -5.54 -4.91 12.65
C HIS A 21 -6.75 -4.58 13.51
N ALA A 22 -6.67 -4.82 14.82
CA ALA A 22 -7.75 -4.50 15.75
C ALA A 22 -8.11 -3.01 15.73
N HIS A 23 -7.13 -2.10 15.79
CA HIS A 23 -7.35 -0.65 15.78
C HIS A 23 -8.00 -0.16 14.48
N ILE A 24 -7.60 -0.71 13.32
CA ILE A 24 -8.24 -0.40 12.03
C ILE A 24 -9.70 -0.88 12.02
N ARG A 25 -9.95 -2.11 12.48
CA ARG A 25 -11.29 -2.70 12.52
C ARG A 25 -12.22 -1.93 13.47
N GLU A 26 -11.69 -1.45 14.58
CA GLU A 26 -12.40 -0.65 15.59
C GLU A 26 -12.52 0.83 15.20
N GLN A 27 -11.95 1.23 14.06
CA GLN A 27 -11.91 2.62 13.59
C GLN A 27 -11.31 3.59 14.62
N ASN A 28 -10.34 3.10 15.42
CA ASN A 28 -9.66 3.89 16.43
C ASN A 28 -8.54 4.73 15.80
N VAL A 29 -8.92 5.87 15.20
CA VAL A 29 -8.01 6.73 14.44
C VAL A 29 -6.77 7.14 15.24
N LEU A 30 -6.92 7.40 16.55
CA LEU A 30 -5.81 7.78 17.42
C LEU A 30 -4.76 6.68 17.54
N GLU A 31 -5.19 5.44 17.78
CA GLU A 31 -4.25 4.31 17.85
C GLU A 31 -3.68 3.94 16.48
N VAL A 32 -4.48 4.05 15.41
CA VAL A 32 -3.98 3.85 14.04
C VAL A 32 -2.91 4.88 13.69
N GLU A 33 -3.07 6.13 14.11
CA GLU A 33 -2.07 7.19 13.94
C GLU A 33 -0.77 6.87 14.69
N ASN A 34 -0.89 6.38 15.93
CA ASN A 34 0.26 5.92 16.73
C ASN A 34 0.94 4.67 16.12
N ASP A 35 0.17 3.71 15.62
CA ASP A 35 0.69 2.53 14.94
C ASP A 35 1.48 2.92 13.69
N TYR A 36 0.94 3.84 12.89
CA TYR A 36 1.52 4.30 11.64
C TYR A 36 2.76 5.20 11.83
N HIS A 37 2.70 6.20 12.71
CA HIS A 37 3.77 7.20 12.85
C HIS A 37 4.84 6.83 13.87
N VAL A 38 4.53 5.95 14.84
CA VAL A 38 5.45 5.64 15.94
C VAL A 38 5.86 4.18 15.93
N LYS A 39 4.90 3.26 15.99
CA LYS A 39 5.23 1.83 16.18
C LYS A 39 5.84 1.20 14.93
N PHE A 40 5.25 1.44 13.76
CA PHE A 40 5.76 0.88 12.49
C PHE A 40 7.18 1.39 12.15
N PRO A 41 7.50 2.71 12.24
CA PRO A 41 8.86 3.19 12.01
C PRO A 41 9.86 2.64 13.05
N LYS A 42 9.47 2.61 14.34
CA LYS A 42 10.33 2.05 15.40
C LYS A 42 10.69 0.59 15.13
N LEU A 43 9.72 -0.25 14.78
CA LEU A 43 9.96 -1.66 14.44
C LEU A 43 10.77 -1.81 13.15
N THR A 44 10.55 -0.91 12.18
CA THR A 44 11.32 -0.85 10.94
C THR A 44 12.79 -0.60 11.25
N GLU A 45 13.11 0.43 12.03
CA GLU A 45 14.50 0.74 12.43
C GLU A 45 15.13 -0.40 13.22
N GLN A 46 14.36 -1.03 14.12
CA GLN A 46 14.86 -2.07 15.01
C GLN A 46 15.18 -3.39 14.29
N TYR A 47 14.39 -3.77 13.27
CA TYR A 47 14.47 -5.10 12.66
C TYR A 47 14.56 -5.13 11.14
N PHE A 48 14.06 -4.11 10.46
CA PHE A 48 13.80 -4.14 9.01
C PHE A 48 14.47 -3.01 8.23
N GLY A 49 15.42 -2.27 8.81
CA GLY A 49 16.07 -1.13 8.15
C GLY A 49 16.79 -1.49 6.84
N SER A 50 17.22 -2.75 6.68
CA SER A 50 17.86 -3.27 5.47
C SER A 50 17.24 -4.59 4.97
N THR A 51 16.13 -5.00 5.55
CA THR A 51 15.43 -6.26 5.23
C THR A 51 13.95 -6.00 4.97
N ARG A 52 13.27 -6.98 4.40
CA ARG A 52 11.82 -6.87 4.14
C ARG A 52 11.06 -7.13 5.43
N TRP A 53 9.96 -6.41 5.61
CA TRP A 53 8.91 -6.82 6.55
C TRP A 53 8.36 -8.22 6.16
N PRO A 54 7.64 -8.92 7.05
CA PRO A 54 7.02 -10.21 6.70
C PRO A 54 6.10 -10.10 5.47
N SER A 55 6.08 -11.14 4.64
CA SER A 55 5.21 -11.13 3.45
C SER A 55 3.73 -11.20 3.84
N CYS A 56 2.85 -10.79 2.92
CA CYS A 56 1.40 -10.88 3.09
C CYS A 56 0.94 -12.32 3.41
N GLU A 57 1.60 -13.33 2.84
CA GLU A 57 1.31 -14.75 3.09
C GLU A 57 1.53 -15.15 4.56
N VAL A 58 2.53 -14.56 5.21
CA VAL A 58 2.79 -14.77 6.64
C VAL A 58 1.76 -14.00 7.47
N ILE A 59 1.45 -12.76 7.09
CA ILE A 59 0.48 -11.93 7.82
C ILE A 59 -0.94 -12.50 7.72
N ALA A 60 -1.34 -13.06 6.58
CA ALA A 60 -2.63 -13.69 6.36
C ALA A 60 -2.87 -14.92 7.26
N GLN A 61 -1.81 -15.51 7.83
CA GLN A 61 -1.93 -16.59 8.83
C GLN A 61 -2.24 -16.04 10.24
N LEU A 62 -2.05 -14.73 10.48
CA LEU A 62 -2.35 -14.07 11.75
C LEU A 62 -3.71 -13.38 11.72
N VAL A 63 -4.09 -12.80 10.58
CA VAL A 63 -5.31 -12.01 10.42
C VAL A 63 -6.01 -12.34 9.10
N ASP A 64 -7.29 -12.66 9.15
CA ASP A 64 -8.13 -12.93 7.98
C ASP A 64 -9.00 -11.70 7.67
N ASP A 65 -8.37 -10.65 7.13
CA ASP A 65 -9.04 -9.41 6.75
C ASP A 65 -8.46 -8.86 5.44
N PRO A 66 -9.17 -9.05 4.31
CA PRO A 66 -8.67 -8.61 3.01
C PRO A 66 -8.48 -7.09 2.87
N MET A 67 -9.20 -6.26 3.65
CA MET A 67 -8.96 -4.81 3.60
C MET A 67 -7.67 -4.47 4.35
N PHE A 68 -7.49 -5.04 5.54
CA PHE A 68 -6.25 -4.85 6.30
C PHE A 68 -5.02 -5.34 5.53
N LEU A 69 -5.09 -6.49 4.85
CA LEU A 69 -3.98 -7.02 4.07
C LEU A 69 -3.57 -6.08 2.92
N LEU A 70 -4.52 -5.37 2.29
CA LEU A 70 -4.22 -4.37 1.27
C LEU A 70 -3.51 -3.14 1.85
N LEU A 71 -3.94 -2.67 3.03
CA LEU A 71 -3.31 -1.56 3.75
C LEU A 71 -1.92 -1.95 4.28
N TYR A 72 -1.76 -3.18 4.77
CA TYR A 72 -0.46 -3.70 5.18
C TYR A 72 0.50 -3.81 4.00
N ASN A 73 0.06 -4.34 2.86
CA ASN A 73 0.89 -4.43 1.66
C ASN A 73 1.27 -3.05 1.13
N GLU A 74 0.38 -2.07 1.27
CA GLU A 74 0.66 -0.68 0.92
C GLU A 74 1.84 -0.15 1.74
N LEU A 75 1.82 -0.33 3.07
CA LEU A 75 2.96 0.00 3.95
C LEU A 75 4.22 -0.81 3.64
N TYR A 76 4.07 -2.10 3.35
CA TYR A 76 5.16 -3.00 2.99
C TYR A 76 5.90 -2.50 1.74
N TYR A 77 5.18 -2.17 0.67
CA TYR A 77 5.79 -1.68 -0.56
C TYR A 77 6.36 -0.27 -0.37
N ARG A 78 5.68 0.62 0.37
CA ARG A 78 6.24 1.92 0.75
C ARG A 78 7.59 1.77 1.45
N HIS A 79 7.71 0.82 2.38
CA HIS A 79 8.98 0.47 3.03
C HIS A 79 10.05 0.02 2.02
N LEU A 80 9.71 -0.86 1.07
CA LEU A 80 10.65 -1.29 0.03
C LEU A 80 11.16 -0.10 -0.80
N TYR A 81 10.26 0.82 -1.16
CA TYR A 81 10.61 1.99 -1.95
C TYR A 81 11.49 2.97 -1.18
N ALA A 82 11.26 3.14 0.13
CA ALA A 82 12.02 4.04 0.99
C ALA A 82 13.41 3.47 1.38
N HIS A 83 13.47 2.23 1.85
CA HIS A 83 14.69 1.66 2.47
C HIS A 83 15.44 0.70 1.56
N LEU A 84 14.76 0.06 0.61
CA LEU A 84 15.32 -1.02 -0.23
C LEU A 84 15.29 -0.65 -1.71
N SER A 85 15.36 0.64 -2.03
CA SER A 85 15.22 1.16 -3.39
C SER A 85 16.24 0.59 -4.39
N THR A 86 17.42 0.18 -3.93
CA THR A 86 18.49 -0.41 -4.74
C THR A 86 18.30 -1.90 -5.02
N SER A 87 17.54 -2.61 -4.19
CA SER A 87 17.21 -4.04 -4.33
C SER A 87 15.76 -4.29 -4.76
N LEU A 88 15.03 -3.22 -5.08
CA LEU A 88 13.67 -3.26 -5.60
C LEU A 88 13.64 -3.92 -6.98
N SER A 89 12.93 -5.05 -7.10
CA SER A 89 12.79 -5.80 -8.36
C SER A 89 11.61 -5.31 -9.21
N VAL A 90 11.57 -5.67 -10.49
CA VAL A 90 10.41 -5.38 -11.36
C VAL A 90 9.16 -6.09 -10.83
N GLU A 91 9.30 -7.30 -10.32
CA GLU A 91 8.19 -8.01 -9.65
C GLU A 91 7.62 -7.20 -8.49
N ASP A 92 8.45 -6.62 -7.62
CA ASP A 92 7.95 -5.78 -6.51
C ASP A 92 7.17 -4.57 -7.03
N MET A 93 7.64 -3.95 -8.12
CA MET A 93 6.95 -2.80 -8.74
C MET A 93 5.60 -3.20 -9.34
N VAL A 94 5.52 -4.41 -9.93
CA VAL A 94 4.28 -4.99 -10.46
C VAL A 94 3.31 -5.31 -9.32
N GLN A 95 3.77 -6.01 -8.28
CA GLN A 95 2.92 -6.39 -7.16
C GLN A 95 2.43 -5.17 -6.37
N SER A 96 3.25 -4.14 -6.21
CA SER A 96 2.82 -2.88 -5.60
C SER A 96 1.71 -2.21 -6.41
N TYR A 97 1.85 -2.14 -7.73
CA TYR A 97 0.80 -1.64 -8.62
C TYR A 97 -0.51 -2.41 -8.46
N LEU A 98 -0.44 -3.74 -8.47
CA LEU A 98 -1.62 -4.60 -8.32
C LEU A 98 -2.28 -4.40 -6.95
N ASN A 99 -1.49 -4.19 -5.89
CA ASN A 99 -2.01 -3.87 -4.56
C ASN A 99 -2.80 -2.54 -4.56
N TYR A 100 -2.24 -1.47 -5.14
CA TYR A 100 -2.96 -0.20 -5.26
C TYR A 100 -4.23 -0.32 -6.10
N CYS A 101 -4.18 -1.03 -7.23
CA CYS A 101 -5.37 -1.30 -8.03
C CYS A 101 -6.44 -2.04 -7.22
N ALA A 102 -6.06 -3.07 -6.46
CA ALA A 102 -6.99 -3.81 -5.63
C ALA A 102 -7.57 -2.93 -4.51
N LEU A 103 -6.74 -2.15 -3.82
CA LEU A 103 -7.16 -1.21 -2.77
C LEU A 103 -8.16 -0.18 -3.31
N PHE A 104 -7.79 0.55 -4.37
CA PHE A 104 -8.65 1.57 -4.94
C PHE A 104 -9.93 1.00 -5.54
N ASN A 105 -9.88 -0.16 -6.21
CA ASN A 105 -11.09 -0.81 -6.71
C ASN A 105 -12.05 -1.17 -5.56
N LYS A 106 -11.53 -1.65 -4.42
CA LYS A 106 -12.33 -1.94 -3.23
C LYS A 106 -13.03 -0.69 -2.68
N LEU A 107 -12.39 0.47 -2.76
CA LEU A 107 -12.95 1.75 -2.32
C LEU A 107 -13.96 2.32 -3.33
N ILE A 108 -13.62 2.30 -4.62
CA ILE A 108 -14.42 2.92 -5.70
C ILE A 108 -15.67 2.11 -6.02
N GLN A 109 -15.54 0.78 -6.14
CA GLN A 109 -16.61 -0.11 -6.60
C GLN A 109 -17.59 -0.50 -5.49
N SER A 110 -17.32 -0.11 -4.23
CA SER A 110 -18.25 -0.37 -3.14
C SER A 110 -19.56 0.39 -3.34
N GLU A 111 -20.69 -0.32 -3.25
CA GLU A 111 -22.04 0.25 -3.33
C GLU A 111 -22.35 1.17 -2.14
N LYS A 112 -21.80 0.84 -0.97
CA LYS A 112 -21.92 1.63 0.25
C LYS A 112 -20.56 2.19 0.65
N PRO A 113 -20.49 3.31 1.40
CA PRO A 113 -19.25 3.75 1.99
C PRO A 113 -18.58 2.61 2.75
N VAL A 114 -17.31 2.34 2.41
CA VAL A 114 -16.51 1.33 3.11
C VAL A 114 -16.34 1.79 4.55
N SER A 115 -16.59 0.89 5.50
CA SER A 115 -16.39 1.18 6.93
C SER A 115 -14.90 1.21 7.26
N LEU A 116 -14.22 2.27 6.85
CA LEU A 116 -12.79 2.47 7.01
C LEU A 116 -12.53 3.95 7.31
N THR A 117 -11.95 4.21 8.47
CA THR A 117 -11.53 5.56 8.87
C THR A 117 -10.05 5.51 9.17
N LEU A 118 -9.26 6.17 8.34
CA LEU A 118 -7.81 6.27 8.49
C LEU A 118 -7.41 7.69 8.89
N PRO A 119 -6.25 7.88 9.53
CA PRO A 119 -5.67 9.20 9.74
C PRO A 119 -5.51 9.95 8.41
N ASN A 120 -5.86 11.25 8.41
CA ASN A 120 -5.78 12.08 7.20
C ASN A 120 -4.39 12.07 6.57
N GLN A 121 -3.33 12.10 7.38
CA GLN A 121 -1.96 12.07 6.88
C GLN A 121 -1.67 10.78 6.10
N TRP A 122 -2.07 9.62 6.62
CA TRP A 122 -1.85 8.35 5.93
C TRP A 122 -2.66 8.27 4.61
N LEU A 123 -3.86 8.86 4.56
CA LEU A 123 -4.62 8.96 3.30
C LEU A 123 -3.86 9.79 2.24
N TRP A 124 -3.26 10.91 2.62
CA TRP A 124 -2.40 11.70 1.73
C TRP A 124 -1.18 10.91 1.30
N ASP A 125 -0.48 10.27 2.24
CA ASP A 125 0.71 9.47 1.96
C ASP A 125 0.42 8.32 0.98
N ILE A 126 -0.77 7.70 1.03
CA ILE A 126 -1.20 6.67 0.08
C ILE A 126 -1.25 7.22 -1.36
N ILE A 127 -1.79 8.43 -1.54
CA ILE A 127 -1.93 9.05 -2.86
C ILE A 127 -0.57 9.54 -3.37
N ASP A 128 0.21 10.20 -2.51
CA ASP A 128 1.54 10.69 -2.85
C ASP A 128 2.49 9.54 -3.19
N GLU A 129 2.45 8.45 -2.41
CA GLU A 129 3.24 7.25 -2.68
C GLU A 129 2.80 6.59 -3.99
N PHE A 130 1.49 6.46 -4.27
CA PHE A 130 1.00 5.92 -5.54
C PHE A 130 1.55 6.70 -6.76
N LEU A 131 1.55 8.03 -6.69
CA LEU A 131 2.11 8.89 -7.74
C LEU A 131 3.64 8.80 -7.83
N TYR A 132 4.32 8.76 -6.68
CA TYR A 132 5.76 8.58 -6.61
C TYR A 132 6.20 7.26 -7.25
N GLN A 133 5.52 6.16 -6.93
CA GLN A 133 5.81 4.84 -7.49
C GLN A 133 5.55 4.78 -9.01
N PHE A 134 4.46 5.40 -9.48
CA PHE A 134 4.20 5.58 -10.90
C PHE A 134 5.34 6.32 -11.60
N GLN A 135 5.80 7.45 -11.03
CA GLN A 135 6.89 8.24 -11.60
C GLN A 135 8.19 7.44 -11.62
N LYS A 136 8.53 6.77 -10.51
CA LYS A 136 9.73 5.94 -10.38
C LYS A 136 9.73 4.81 -11.41
N PHE A 137 8.60 4.11 -11.57
CA PHE A 137 8.46 3.04 -12.56
C PHE A 137 8.54 3.56 -14.00
N SER A 138 7.90 4.70 -14.29
CA SER A 138 7.96 5.34 -15.60
C SER A 138 9.40 5.71 -15.98
N ASN A 139 10.15 6.27 -15.03
CA ASN A 139 11.57 6.57 -15.20
C ASN A 139 12.42 5.31 -15.36
N PHE A 140 12.09 4.25 -14.62
CA PHE A 140 12.76 2.95 -14.77
C PHE A 140 12.52 2.40 -16.18
N ARG A 141 11.26 2.24 -16.61
CA ARG A 141 10.87 1.69 -17.92
C ARG A 141 11.41 2.49 -19.11
N ALA A 142 11.65 3.80 -18.94
CA ALA A 142 12.21 4.65 -20.00
C ALA A 142 13.73 4.50 -20.18
N ARG A 143 14.42 3.73 -19.32
CA ARG A 143 15.86 3.49 -19.48
C ARG A 143 16.13 2.68 -20.75
N GLN A 144 17.25 2.98 -21.41
CA GLN A 144 17.62 2.31 -22.66
C GLN A 144 18.07 0.86 -22.48
N LYS A 145 18.49 0.48 -21.27
CA LYS A 145 19.06 -0.84 -20.98
C LYS A 145 18.53 -1.36 -19.65
N HIS A 146 18.05 -2.58 -19.68
CA HIS A 146 17.63 -3.35 -18.52
C HIS A 146 18.36 -4.70 -18.51
N LYS A 147 18.30 -5.43 -17.40
CA LYS A 147 18.75 -6.82 -17.41
C LYS A 147 17.74 -7.63 -18.25
N PRO A 148 18.16 -8.71 -18.93
CA PRO A 148 17.25 -9.52 -19.76
C PRO A 148 16.01 -10.02 -19.02
N GLU A 149 16.15 -10.36 -17.73
CA GLU A 149 15.03 -10.77 -16.86
C GLU A 149 14.03 -9.63 -16.63
N ASP A 150 14.52 -8.42 -16.32
CA ASP A 150 13.68 -7.23 -16.15
C ASP A 150 12.94 -6.90 -17.47
N GLU A 151 13.61 -7.01 -18.63
CA GLU A 151 12.98 -6.79 -19.93
C GLU A 151 11.83 -7.77 -20.17
N ALA A 152 12.04 -9.06 -19.89
CA ALA A 152 10.99 -10.07 -20.01
C ALA A 152 9.79 -9.74 -19.12
N GLN A 153 10.01 -9.32 -17.86
CA GLN A 153 8.94 -8.93 -16.95
C GLN A 153 8.21 -7.66 -17.41
N LEU A 154 8.92 -6.66 -17.92
CA LEU A 154 8.33 -5.43 -18.47
C LEU A 154 7.46 -5.74 -19.70
N HIS A 155 7.92 -6.62 -20.59
CA HIS A 155 7.16 -7.06 -21.77
C HIS A 155 5.94 -7.90 -21.40
N ALA A 156 6.02 -8.73 -20.36
CA ALA A 156 4.88 -9.48 -19.84
C ALA A 156 3.82 -8.57 -19.19
N ASN A 157 4.21 -7.40 -18.69
CA ASN A 157 3.37 -6.49 -17.91
C ASN A 157 3.25 -5.07 -18.53
N PRO A 158 2.83 -4.92 -19.79
CA PRO A 158 2.89 -3.63 -20.50
C PRO A 158 1.94 -2.56 -19.93
N ARG A 159 0.89 -2.98 -19.22
CA ARG A 159 -0.12 -2.08 -18.65
C ARG A 159 0.19 -1.62 -17.23
N VAL A 160 1.16 -2.26 -16.57
CA VAL A 160 1.57 -1.88 -15.21
C VAL A 160 2.05 -0.44 -15.22
N TRP A 161 1.53 0.34 -14.27
CA TRP A 161 1.82 1.77 -14.15
C TRP A 161 1.63 2.53 -15.49
N SER A 162 0.62 2.18 -16.29
CA SER A 162 0.30 2.97 -17.48
C SER A 162 -0.40 4.27 -17.08
N ILE A 163 -0.04 5.38 -17.75
CA ILE A 163 -0.63 6.70 -17.47
C ILE A 163 -2.15 6.69 -17.57
N HIS A 164 -2.70 5.92 -18.53
CA HIS A 164 -4.15 5.78 -18.67
C HIS A 164 -4.79 5.13 -17.44
N SER A 165 -4.20 4.07 -16.90
CA SER A 165 -4.74 3.41 -15.71
C SER A 165 -4.62 4.29 -14.47
N VAL A 166 -3.49 4.98 -14.31
CA VAL A 166 -3.26 5.91 -13.19
C VAL A 166 -4.26 7.06 -13.22
N LEU A 167 -4.44 7.70 -14.38
CA LEU A 167 -5.43 8.76 -14.55
C LEU A 167 -6.85 8.27 -14.27
N ASN A 168 -7.22 7.09 -14.78
CA ASN A 168 -8.55 6.53 -14.53
C ASN A 168 -8.81 6.35 -13.04
N VAL A 169 -7.85 5.82 -12.26
CA VAL A 169 -7.98 5.70 -10.81
C VAL A 169 -8.20 7.07 -10.16
N LEU A 170 -7.38 8.07 -10.49
CA LEU A 170 -7.48 9.42 -9.91
C LEU A 170 -8.82 10.09 -10.23
N TYR A 171 -9.27 9.99 -11.48
CA TYR A 171 -10.58 10.52 -11.89
C TYR A 171 -11.72 9.82 -11.15
N SER A 172 -11.69 8.49 -11.04
CA SER A 172 -12.71 7.75 -10.31
C SER A 172 -12.73 8.08 -8.81
N LEU A 173 -11.58 8.34 -8.18
CA LEU A 173 -11.53 8.78 -6.79
C LEU A 173 -12.17 10.16 -6.62
N VAL A 174 -11.86 11.12 -7.50
CA VAL A 174 -12.48 12.46 -7.47
C VAL A 174 -13.99 12.37 -7.66
N GLU A 175 -14.45 11.62 -8.66
CA GLU A 175 -15.87 11.44 -8.94
C GLU A 175 -16.61 10.81 -7.76
N LYS A 176 -16.06 9.74 -7.17
CA LYS A 176 -16.69 9.04 -6.04
C LYS A 176 -16.68 9.87 -4.74
N SER A 177 -15.72 10.76 -4.57
CA SER A 177 -15.56 11.56 -3.35
C SER A 177 -16.67 12.61 -3.13
N ASN A 178 -17.37 13.02 -4.19
CA ASN A 178 -18.27 14.18 -4.20
C ASN A 178 -17.65 15.48 -3.63
N ILE A 179 -16.32 15.60 -3.62
CA ILE A 179 -15.60 16.73 -3.01
C ILE A 179 -16.01 18.07 -3.63
N ASN A 180 -16.23 18.11 -4.95
CA ASN A 180 -16.63 19.33 -5.64
C ASN A 180 -18.03 19.80 -5.20
N GLU A 181 -18.97 18.87 -5.03
CA GLU A 181 -20.31 19.20 -4.56
C GLU A 181 -20.29 19.72 -3.12
N GLN A 182 -19.51 19.09 -2.24
CA GLN A 182 -19.29 19.56 -0.87
C GLN A 182 -18.67 20.96 -0.84
N LEU A 183 -17.58 21.19 -1.58
CA LEU A 183 -16.93 22.50 -1.64
C LEU A 183 -17.88 23.58 -2.18
N CYS A 184 -18.65 23.28 -3.23
CA CYS A 184 -19.66 24.20 -3.76
C CYS A 184 -20.79 24.49 -2.77
N TYR A 185 -21.20 23.52 -1.96
CA TYR A 185 -22.19 23.72 -0.91
C TYR A 185 -21.67 24.67 0.17
N TYR A 186 -20.45 24.45 0.68
CA TYR A 186 -19.86 25.29 1.72
C TYR A 186 -19.48 26.69 1.22
N ALA A 187 -19.10 26.85 -0.05
CA ALA A 187 -18.79 28.17 -0.62
C ALA A 187 -20.03 29.06 -0.83
N LYS A 188 -21.24 28.51 -0.75
CA LYS A 188 -22.51 29.24 -0.89
C LYS A 188 -23.14 29.65 0.44
N GLN A 189 -22.57 29.20 1.58
CA GLN A 189 -22.95 29.64 2.92
C GLN A 189 -22.11 30.85 3.34
#